data_AF-A0A5J4PT81-F1
#
_entry.id   AF-A0A5J4PT81-F1
#
_cell.length_a   1.000
_cell.length_b   1.000
_cell.length_c   1.000
_cell.angle_alpha   90.00
_cell.angle_beta   90.00
_cell.angle_gamma   90.00
#
_symmetry.space_group_name_H-M   'P 1'
#
loop_
_entity.id
_entity.type
_entity.pdbx_description
1 polymer ?
#
loop_
_entity_poly.entity_id
_entity_poly.type
_entity_poly.pdbx_seq_one_letter_code
_entity_poly.pdbx_strand_id
1 'polypeptide(L)'
;MKKETFAIVVFFLLAGTLNVFSQSDQCNTNSSISHEAVKAGNYKDAYIPWREVIEDCPRLRFYTYTDGFKILKAFLDEDMKANGNKKTSAEYKEYFDELMELHDTRMEYIPEFQTKMKGVLSVEAALGNKAIDYLTYAPSVDIRQAYEWLSKSVDGAKADAPASAFQYYMDMSYQILKTDASHKEQFIQDYLNAGQYV
;
A
#
# COMPACT_ATOMS: atom_id res chain seq x y z
N MET A 1 -10.14 63.68 51.43
CA MET A 1 -9.09 63.88 50.40
C MET A 1 -8.45 62.52 50.13
N LYS A 2 -8.69 61.91 48.96
CA LYS A 2 -7.71 61.66 47.88
C LYS A 2 -6.52 60.80 48.37
N LYS A 3 -6.19 59.61 47.86
CA LYS A 3 -6.32 59.04 46.51
C LYS A 3 -6.13 57.51 46.59
N GLU A 4 -6.91 56.81 45.79
CA GLU A 4 -6.68 55.45 45.27
C GLU A 4 -5.31 55.37 44.56
N THR A 5 -4.56 54.28 44.74
CA THR A 5 -3.62 53.80 43.70
C THR A 5 -3.61 52.27 43.68
N PHE A 6 -4.38 51.70 42.76
CA PHE A 6 -4.32 50.31 42.33
C PHE A 6 -2.95 50.04 41.68
N ALA A 7 -2.24 49.00 42.12
CA ALA A 7 -1.07 48.47 41.42
C ALA A 7 -1.50 47.31 40.51
N ILE A 8 -1.62 47.58 39.21
CA ILE A 8 -1.76 46.56 38.17
C ILE A 8 -0.33 46.18 37.75
N VAL A 9 0.10 44.97 38.11
CA VAL A 9 1.31 44.37 37.50
C VAL A 9 0.82 43.50 36.35
N VAL A 10 1.02 44.00 35.13
CA VAL A 10 0.72 43.29 33.88
C VAL A 10 1.67 42.10 33.77
N PHE A 11 1.13 40.89 33.89
CA PHE A 11 1.83 39.67 33.55
C PHE A 11 1.85 39.55 32.02
N PHE A 12 2.97 39.92 31.39
CA PHE A 12 3.18 39.72 29.96
C PHE A 12 3.34 38.21 29.70
N LEU A 13 2.22 37.54 29.40
CA LEU A 13 2.25 36.23 28.76
C LEU A 13 2.82 36.42 27.36
N LEU A 14 4.08 36.04 27.17
CA LEU A 14 4.61 35.69 25.87
C LEU A 14 3.85 34.44 25.39
N ALA A 15 2.70 34.66 24.75
CA ALA A 15 2.05 33.65 23.96
C ALA A 15 2.93 33.40 22.72
N GLY A 16 3.83 32.43 22.83
CA GLY A 16 4.38 31.80 21.64
C GLY A 16 3.22 31.25 20.84
N THR A 17 3.04 31.74 19.62
CA THR A 17 2.06 31.19 18.69
C THR A 17 2.55 29.80 18.30
N LEU A 18 2.16 28.78 19.06
CA LEU A 18 2.16 27.42 18.56
C LEU A 18 1.15 27.42 17.42
N ASN A 19 1.62 27.32 16.18
CA ASN A 19 0.76 27.05 15.04
C ASN A 19 0.19 25.64 15.27
N VAL A 20 -0.98 25.57 15.91
CA VAL A 20 -1.75 24.34 16.01
C VAL A 20 -2.39 24.16 14.64
N PHE A 21 -1.70 23.48 13.73
CA PHE A 21 -2.32 23.06 12.49
C PHE A 21 -3.45 22.08 12.81
N SER A 22 -4.60 22.24 12.15
CA SER A 22 -5.64 21.23 12.26
C SER A 22 -5.15 19.93 11.63
N GLN A 23 -5.62 18.78 12.12
CA GLN A 23 -5.28 17.48 11.52
C GLN A 23 -5.56 17.47 10.00
N SER A 24 -6.61 18.16 9.56
CA SER A 24 -6.93 18.31 8.14
C SER A 24 -5.88 19.13 7.36
N ASP A 25 -5.38 20.23 7.93
CA ASP A 25 -4.34 21.06 7.30
C ASP A 25 -3.01 20.30 7.20
N GLN A 26 -2.68 19.54 8.25
CA GLN A 26 -1.47 18.71 8.28
C GLN A 26 -1.54 17.59 7.23
N CYS A 27 -2.66 16.87 7.15
CA CYS A 27 -2.82 15.81 6.16
C CYS A 27 -2.76 16.32 4.72
N ASN A 28 -3.37 17.47 4.41
CA ASN A 28 -3.25 18.05 3.08
C ASN A 28 -1.81 18.47 2.76
N THR A 29 -1.11 19.07 3.73
CA THR A 29 0.29 19.50 3.57
C THR A 29 1.21 18.31 3.33
N ASN A 30 1.15 17.29 4.18
CA ASN A 30 1.97 16.09 4.06
C ASN A 30 1.65 15.31 2.79
N SER A 31 0.37 15.22 2.41
CA SER A 31 -0.05 14.58 1.16
C SER A 31 0.58 15.27 -0.05
N SER A 32 0.62 16.60 -0.08
CA SER A 32 1.30 17.35 -1.15
C SER A 32 2.81 17.18 -1.13
N ILE A 33 3.46 17.26 0.03
CA ILE A 33 4.93 17.12 0.15
C ILE A 33 5.35 15.73 -0.35
N SER A 34 4.70 14.69 0.17
CA SER A 34 5.00 13.31 -0.20
C SER A 34 4.78 13.07 -1.70
N HIS A 35 3.65 13.49 -2.24
CA HIS A 35 3.32 13.27 -3.65
C HIS A 35 4.33 13.91 -4.60
N GLU A 36 4.75 15.14 -4.33
CA GLU A 36 5.77 15.82 -5.15
C GLU A 36 7.15 15.16 -5.02
N ALA A 37 7.53 14.71 -3.81
CA ALA A 37 8.76 13.96 -3.61
C ALA A 37 8.76 12.62 -4.38
N VAL A 38 7.65 11.88 -4.37
CA VAL A 38 7.48 10.66 -5.17
C VAL A 38 7.56 10.94 -6.68
N LYS A 39 6.93 12.01 -7.16
CA LYS A 39 7.05 12.42 -8.57
C LYS A 39 8.47 12.77 -8.97
N ALA A 40 9.27 13.29 -8.05
CA ALA A 40 10.69 13.55 -8.24
C ALA A 40 11.58 12.29 -8.07
N GLY A 41 11.00 11.13 -7.72
CA GLY A 41 11.74 9.90 -7.43
C GLY A 41 12.52 9.95 -6.11
N ASN A 42 12.23 10.91 -5.24
CA ASN A 42 12.89 11.08 -3.96
C ASN A 42 12.11 10.36 -2.84
N TYR A 43 12.19 9.03 -2.84
CA TYR A 43 11.41 8.17 -1.94
C TYR A 43 11.79 8.32 -0.47
N LYS A 44 13.06 8.60 -0.17
CA LYS A 44 13.54 8.83 1.19
C LYS A 44 12.85 10.03 1.83
N ASP A 45 12.77 11.15 1.11
CA ASP A 45 12.12 12.35 1.62
C ASP A 45 10.59 12.25 1.57
N ALA A 46 10.05 11.37 0.72
CA ALA A 46 8.61 11.12 0.63
C ALA A 46 8.07 10.25 1.78
N TYR A 47 8.89 9.38 2.37
CA TYR A 47 8.43 8.31 3.28
C TYR A 47 7.75 8.83 4.54
N ILE A 48 8.40 9.72 5.31
CA ILE A 48 7.82 10.24 6.55
C ILE A 48 6.49 11.00 6.32
N PRO A 49 6.40 11.99 5.41
CA PRO A 49 5.13 12.66 5.17
C PRO A 49 4.07 11.71 4.57
N TRP A 50 4.48 10.68 3.82
CA TRP A 50 3.55 9.65 3.35
C TRP A 50 2.97 8.81 4.50
N ARG A 51 3.83 8.34 5.42
CA ARG A 51 3.46 7.56 6.60
C ARG A 51 2.42 8.29 7.44
N GLU A 52 2.68 9.57 7.73
CA GLU A 52 1.74 10.41 8.48
C GLU A 52 0.36 10.50 7.79
N VAL A 53 0.32 10.57 6.46
CA VAL A 53 -0.94 10.64 5.71
C VAL A 53 -1.69 9.32 5.73
N ILE A 54 -1.02 8.18 5.54
CA ILE A 54 -1.70 6.89 5.53
C ILE A 54 -2.21 6.50 6.93
N GLU A 55 -1.50 6.92 7.99
CA GLU A 55 -1.90 6.69 9.38
C GLU A 55 -3.07 7.60 9.81
N ASP A 56 -2.96 8.91 9.58
CA ASP A 56 -3.95 9.87 10.09
C ASP A 56 -5.14 10.06 9.16
N CYS A 57 -4.91 9.95 7.84
CA CYS A 57 -5.86 10.36 6.81
C CYS A 57 -5.91 9.41 5.59
N PRO A 58 -6.09 8.09 5.77
CA PRO A 58 -6.03 7.09 4.68
C PRO A 58 -7.09 7.28 3.58
N ARG A 59 -8.15 8.04 3.87
CA ARG A 59 -9.27 8.32 2.97
C ARG A 59 -9.11 9.62 2.17
N LEU A 60 -8.06 10.41 2.40
CA LEU A 60 -7.92 11.75 1.84
C LEU A 60 -7.71 11.74 0.32
N ARG A 61 -6.78 10.91 -0.17
CA ARG A 61 -6.40 10.81 -1.58
C ARG A 61 -6.09 9.36 -1.94
N PHE A 62 -6.69 8.87 -3.02
CA PHE A 62 -6.43 7.51 -3.49
C PHE A 62 -4.98 7.31 -3.97
N TYR A 63 -4.31 8.36 -4.45
CA TYR A 63 -2.91 8.24 -4.90
C TYR A 63 -1.93 7.92 -3.75
N THR A 64 -2.31 8.17 -2.49
CA THR A 64 -1.47 7.87 -1.32
C THR A 64 -1.06 6.40 -1.33
N TYR A 65 -1.94 5.49 -1.75
CA TYR A 65 -1.61 4.07 -1.90
C TYR A 65 -0.60 3.82 -3.01
N THR A 66 -0.82 4.43 -4.19
CA THR A 66 0.11 4.26 -5.33
C THR A 66 1.49 4.82 -5.05
N ASP A 67 1.59 5.88 -4.27
CA ASP A 67 2.84 6.50 -3.85
C ASP A 67 3.55 5.64 -2.80
N GLY A 68 2.81 5.13 -1.82
CA GLY A 68 3.33 4.17 -0.84
C GLY A 68 3.90 2.90 -1.48
N PHE A 69 3.22 2.34 -2.47
CA PHE A 69 3.75 1.20 -3.23
C PHE A 69 5.08 1.53 -3.92
N LYS A 70 5.27 2.73 -4.47
CA LYS A 70 6.55 3.13 -5.09
C LYS A 70 7.64 3.28 -4.05
N ILE A 71 7.34 3.93 -2.93
CA ILE A 71 8.29 4.16 -1.83
C ILE A 71 8.79 2.82 -1.27
N LEU A 72 7.87 1.95 -0.86
CA LEU A 72 8.21 0.69 -0.21
C LEU A 72 8.93 -0.28 -1.16
N LYS A 73 8.50 -0.36 -2.43
CA LYS A 73 9.20 -1.18 -3.44
C LYS A 73 10.61 -0.66 -3.72
N ALA A 74 10.80 0.66 -3.77
CA ALA A 74 12.14 1.23 -3.92
C ALA A 74 13.04 0.87 -2.74
N PHE A 75 12.55 0.95 -1.50
CA PHE A 75 13.32 0.53 -0.33
C PHE A 75 13.64 -0.96 -0.31
N LEU A 76 12.68 -1.81 -0.69
CA LEU A 76 12.91 -3.25 -0.84
C LEU A 76 13.98 -3.55 -1.90
N ASP A 77 13.92 -2.89 -3.06
CA ASP A 77 14.88 -3.08 -4.14
C ASP A 77 16.29 -2.58 -3.76
N GLU A 78 16.37 -1.43 -3.08
CA GLU A 78 17.63 -0.86 -2.58
C GLU A 78 18.28 -1.74 -1.51
N ASP A 79 17.50 -2.19 -0.52
CA ASP A 79 17.98 -3.11 0.52
C ASP A 79 18.44 -4.44 -0.09
N MET A 80 17.63 -5.03 -0.97
CA MET A 80 17.97 -6.28 -1.65
C MET A 80 19.30 -6.14 -2.41
N LYS A 81 19.49 -5.02 -3.12
CA LYS A 81 20.75 -4.71 -3.82
C LYS A 81 21.93 -4.57 -2.86
N ALA A 82 21.75 -3.88 -1.73
CA ALA A 82 22.77 -3.73 -0.70
C ALA A 82 23.16 -5.08 -0.05
N ASN A 83 22.22 -6.02 0.02
CA ASN A 83 22.38 -7.33 0.65
C ASN A 83 22.67 -8.48 -0.33
N GLY A 84 23.18 -8.17 -1.53
CA GLY A 84 23.62 -9.19 -2.50
C GLY A 84 22.46 -9.97 -3.14
N ASN A 85 21.37 -9.26 -3.44
CA ASN A 85 20.11 -9.78 -3.96
C ASN A 85 19.40 -10.76 -3.01
N LYS A 86 19.53 -10.54 -1.70
CA LYS A 86 18.90 -11.36 -0.65
C LYS A 86 17.89 -10.54 0.14
N LYS A 87 16.80 -11.21 0.52
CA LYS A 87 15.66 -10.67 1.26
C LYS A 87 15.78 -10.97 2.76
N THR A 88 16.90 -10.56 3.37
CA THR A 88 17.32 -11.11 4.67
C THR A 88 17.53 -10.07 5.78
N SER A 89 17.58 -8.77 5.46
CA SER A 89 17.73 -7.75 6.50
C SER A 89 16.43 -7.59 7.31
N ALA A 90 16.54 -6.96 8.48
CA ALA A 90 15.37 -6.66 9.31
C ALA A 90 14.51 -5.59 8.63
N GLU A 91 15.16 -4.58 8.04
CA GLU A 91 14.56 -3.49 7.29
C GLU A 91 13.78 -4.01 6.09
N TYR A 92 14.32 -4.99 5.35
CA TYR A 92 13.60 -5.63 4.25
C TYR A 92 12.29 -6.26 4.72
N LYS A 93 12.33 -6.95 5.86
CA LYS A 93 11.12 -7.57 6.42
C LYS A 93 10.10 -6.50 6.82
N GLU A 94 10.54 -5.43 7.47
CA GLU A 94 9.68 -4.32 7.87
C GLU A 94 8.99 -3.67 6.66
N TYR A 95 9.75 -3.29 5.62
CA TYR A 95 9.18 -2.72 4.41
C TYR A 95 8.25 -3.68 3.67
N PHE A 96 8.53 -4.99 3.71
CA PHE A 96 7.67 -6.00 3.11
C PHE A 96 6.35 -6.16 3.87
N ASP A 97 6.41 -6.24 5.20
CA ASP A 97 5.21 -6.34 6.04
C ASP A 97 4.33 -5.10 5.83
N GLU A 98 4.93 -3.91 5.79
CA GLU A 98 4.25 -2.66 5.51
C GLU A 98 3.64 -2.62 4.10
N LEU A 99 4.35 -3.14 3.10
CA LEU A 99 3.81 -3.25 1.74
C LEU A 99 2.55 -4.13 1.71
N MET A 100 2.54 -5.24 2.46
CA MET A 100 1.37 -6.12 2.54
C MET A 100 0.21 -5.46 3.29
N GLU A 101 0.49 -4.75 4.38
CA GLU A 101 -0.50 -3.98 5.14
C GLU A 101 -1.09 -2.83 4.31
N LEU A 102 -0.28 -2.16 3.50
CA LEU A 102 -0.75 -1.10 2.60
C LEU A 102 -1.72 -1.63 1.54
N HIS A 103 -1.48 -2.84 1.01
CA HIS A 103 -2.44 -3.50 0.12
C HIS A 103 -3.75 -3.83 0.82
N ASP A 104 -3.70 -4.33 2.05
CA ASP A 104 -4.89 -4.63 2.85
C ASP A 104 -5.70 -3.36 3.15
N THR A 105 -5.02 -2.30 3.59
CA THR A 105 -5.61 -0.98 3.85
C THR A 105 -6.24 -0.41 2.59
N ARG A 106 -5.56 -0.50 1.43
CA ARG A 106 -6.13 -0.08 0.15
C ARG A 106 -7.42 -0.83 -0.15
N MET A 107 -7.43 -2.15 0.02
CA MET A 107 -8.60 -2.99 -0.24
C MET A 107 -9.78 -2.63 0.67
N GLU A 108 -9.53 -2.29 1.94
CA GLU A 108 -10.56 -1.79 2.86
C GLU A 108 -11.24 -0.52 2.33
N TYR A 109 -10.47 0.42 1.76
CA TYR A 109 -10.99 1.72 1.34
C TYR A 109 -11.45 1.82 -0.11
N ILE A 110 -11.19 0.82 -0.96
CA ILE A 110 -11.63 0.80 -2.35
C ILE A 110 -13.14 1.10 -2.49
N PRO A 111 -14.06 0.44 -1.73
CA PRO A 111 -15.49 0.71 -1.86
C PRO A 111 -15.84 2.18 -1.61
N GLU A 112 -15.23 2.81 -0.60
CA GLU A 112 -15.45 4.23 -0.30
C GLU A 112 -14.97 5.12 -1.45
N PHE A 113 -13.77 4.88 -1.98
CA PHE A 113 -13.25 5.65 -3.11
C PHE A 113 -14.08 5.46 -4.38
N GLN A 114 -14.61 4.26 -4.65
CA GLN A 114 -15.50 3.99 -5.78
C GLN A 114 -16.79 4.82 -5.73
N THR A 115 -17.28 5.18 -4.53
CA THR A 115 -18.44 6.10 -4.42
C THR A 115 -18.10 7.55 -4.75
N LYS A 116 -16.83 7.95 -4.61
CA LYS A 116 -16.38 9.34 -4.73
C LYS A 116 -15.75 9.65 -6.10
N MET A 117 -15.19 8.65 -6.77
CA MET A 117 -14.47 8.84 -8.03
C MET A 117 -14.54 7.61 -8.94
N LYS A 118 -14.45 7.85 -10.25
CA LYS A 118 -14.41 6.80 -11.27
C LYS A 118 -12.98 6.29 -11.47
N GLY A 119 -12.85 5.07 -12.01
CA GLY A 119 -11.54 4.48 -12.35
C GLY A 119 -10.81 3.82 -11.18
N VAL A 120 -11.46 3.70 -10.02
CA VAL A 120 -10.94 2.91 -8.90
C VAL A 120 -11.25 1.44 -9.17
N LEU A 121 -10.20 0.62 -9.25
CA LEU A 121 -10.28 -0.83 -9.44
C LEU A 121 -11.13 -1.53 -8.37
N SER A 122 -11.57 -2.76 -8.66
CA SER A 122 -12.25 -3.60 -7.66
C SER A 122 -11.30 -4.12 -6.58
N VAL A 123 -11.87 -4.59 -5.47
CA VAL A 123 -11.10 -5.23 -4.39
C VAL A 123 -10.39 -6.48 -4.92
N GLU A 124 -11.02 -7.24 -5.80
CA GLU A 124 -10.46 -8.46 -6.38
C GLU A 124 -9.29 -8.16 -7.31
N ALA A 125 -9.36 -7.08 -8.10
CA ALA A 125 -8.23 -6.63 -8.91
C ALA A 125 -7.07 -6.10 -8.03
N ALA A 126 -7.37 -5.47 -6.90
CA ALA A 126 -6.36 -5.07 -5.92
C ALA A 126 -5.70 -6.27 -5.26
N LEU A 127 -6.45 -7.33 -4.96
CA LEU A 127 -5.92 -8.59 -4.44
C LEU A 127 -4.91 -9.23 -5.40
N GLY A 128 -5.17 -9.18 -6.70
CA GLY A 128 -4.20 -9.61 -7.72
C GLY A 128 -2.88 -8.85 -7.64
N ASN A 129 -2.94 -7.52 -7.47
CA ASN A 129 -1.75 -6.69 -7.29
C ASN A 129 -0.98 -7.06 -6.00
N LYS A 130 -1.69 -7.31 -4.90
CA LYS A 130 -1.09 -7.80 -3.65
C LYS A 130 -0.34 -9.11 -3.88
N ALA A 131 -0.97 -10.06 -4.58
CA ALA A 131 -0.38 -11.36 -4.84
C ALA A 131 0.87 -11.27 -5.74
N ILE A 132 0.87 -10.40 -6.75
CA ILE A 132 2.03 -10.14 -7.60
C ILE A 132 3.19 -9.57 -6.77
N ASP A 133 2.91 -8.59 -5.91
CA ASP A 133 3.93 -8.01 -5.04
C ASP A 133 4.42 -9.02 -4.00
N TYR A 134 3.54 -9.86 -3.45
CA TYR A 134 3.90 -10.96 -2.57
C TYR A 134 4.86 -11.95 -3.25
N LEU A 135 4.54 -12.41 -4.46
CA LEU A 135 5.43 -13.31 -5.23
C LEU A 135 6.78 -12.65 -5.54
N THR A 136 6.78 -11.34 -5.76
CA THR A 136 8.00 -10.58 -6.08
C THR A 136 8.87 -10.37 -4.86
N TYR A 137 8.29 -9.94 -3.73
CA TYR A 137 9.00 -9.37 -2.59
C TYR A 137 9.00 -10.25 -1.33
N ALA A 138 8.18 -11.30 -1.24
CA ALA A 138 8.19 -12.14 -0.04
C ALA A 138 9.58 -12.77 0.20
N PRO A 139 10.09 -12.74 1.45
CA PRO A 139 11.32 -13.46 1.82
C PRO A 139 11.18 -14.98 1.64
N SER A 140 9.97 -15.51 1.86
CA SER A 140 9.59 -16.89 1.61
C SER A 140 8.16 -16.92 1.07
N VAL A 141 7.96 -17.60 -0.06
CA VAL A 141 6.68 -17.66 -0.76
C VAL A 141 5.91 -18.90 -0.33
N ASP A 142 4.70 -18.70 0.19
CA ASP A 142 3.67 -19.73 0.25
C ASP A 142 2.92 -19.78 -1.08
N ILE A 143 3.16 -20.83 -1.85
CA ILE A 143 2.58 -21.04 -3.18
C ILE A 143 1.05 -21.16 -3.10
N ARG A 144 0.52 -21.83 -2.07
CA ARG A 144 -0.94 -22.02 -1.94
C ARG A 144 -1.62 -20.70 -1.59
N GLN A 145 -1.01 -19.91 -0.72
CA GLN A 145 -1.56 -18.59 -0.40
C GLN A 145 -1.57 -17.66 -1.62
N ALA A 146 -0.48 -17.62 -2.38
CA ALA A 146 -0.40 -16.82 -3.60
C ALA A 146 -1.43 -17.29 -4.65
N TYR A 147 -1.54 -18.60 -4.85
CA TYR A 147 -2.56 -19.22 -5.71
C TYR A 147 -3.98 -18.79 -5.32
N GLU A 148 -4.33 -18.85 -4.04
CA GLU A 148 -5.67 -18.48 -3.56
C GLU A 148 -6.00 -17.01 -3.83
N TRP A 149 -5.05 -16.10 -3.62
CA TRP A 149 -5.26 -14.68 -3.92
C TRP A 149 -5.39 -14.42 -5.42
N LEU A 150 -4.57 -15.08 -6.25
CA LEU A 150 -4.61 -14.95 -7.70
C LEU A 150 -5.88 -15.54 -8.30
N SER A 151 -6.31 -16.72 -7.85
CA SER A 151 -7.59 -17.34 -8.23
C SER A 151 -8.76 -16.40 -7.92
N LYS A 152 -8.85 -15.88 -6.69
CA LYS A 152 -9.90 -14.92 -6.31
C LYS A 152 -9.86 -13.65 -7.16
N SER A 153 -8.67 -13.16 -7.50
CA SER A 153 -8.51 -12.01 -8.39
C SER A 153 -9.03 -12.30 -9.80
N VAL A 154 -8.63 -13.43 -10.40
CA VAL A 154 -9.03 -13.82 -11.76
C VAL A 154 -10.54 -14.09 -11.83
N ASP A 155 -11.09 -14.82 -10.87
CA ASP A 155 -12.52 -15.17 -10.82
C ASP A 155 -13.40 -13.96 -10.59
N GLY A 156 -12.97 -13.09 -9.68
CA GLY A 156 -13.75 -11.95 -9.21
C GLY A 156 -13.65 -10.74 -10.13
N ALA A 157 -12.43 -10.38 -10.55
CA ALA A 157 -12.21 -9.22 -11.43
C ALA A 157 -12.30 -9.58 -12.92
N LYS A 158 -12.17 -10.86 -13.30
CA LYS A 158 -12.26 -11.32 -14.69
C LYS A 158 -11.29 -10.53 -15.57
N ALA A 159 -11.75 -9.99 -16.71
CA ALA A 159 -10.94 -9.20 -17.62
C ALA A 159 -10.31 -7.94 -16.98
N ASP A 160 -10.82 -7.47 -15.83
CA ASP A 160 -10.26 -6.32 -15.10
C ASP A 160 -9.16 -6.73 -14.10
N ALA A 161 -8.86 -8.03 -13.96
CA ALA A 161 -7.73 -8.49 -13.17
C ALA A 161 -6.40 -7.99 -13.77
N PRO A 162 -5.34 -7.78 -12.97
CA PRO A 162 -4.03 -7.43 -13.50
C PRO A 162 -3.58 -8.45 -14.55
N ALA A 163 -3.09 -8.01 -15.70
CA ALA A 163 -2.73 -8.92 -16.81
C ALA A 163 -1.73 -10.02 -16.38
N SER A 164 -0.75 -9.68 -15.53
CA SER A 164 0.20 -10.64 -14.98
C SER A 164 -0.41 -11.60 -13.95
N ALA A 165 -1.56 -11.29 -13.36
CA ALA A 165 -2.24 -12.17 -12.41
C ALA A 165 -2.69 -13.49 -13.07
N PHE A 166 -3.12 -13.46 -14.34
CA PHE A 166 -3.45 -14.66 -15.09
C PHE A 166 -2.25 -15.60 -15.26
N GLN A 167 -1.11 -15.04 -15.65
CA GLN A 167 0.13 -15.81 -15.81
C GLN A 167 0.56 -16.42 -14.46
N TYR A 168 0.62 -15.61 -13.41
CA TYR A 168 1.03 -16.11 -12.10
C TYR A 168 0.03 -17.10 -11.49
N TYR A 169 -1.27 -16.92 -11.72
CA TYR A 169 -2.30 -17.86 -11.29
C TYR A 169 -2.02 -19.25 -11.87
N MET A 170 -1.79 -19.32 -13.19
CA MET A 170 -1.46 -20.56 -13.88
C MET A 170 -0.13 -21.15 -13.41
N ASP A 171 0.88 -20.31 -13.20
CA ASP A 171 2.18 -20.75 -12.71
C ASP A 171 2.07 -21.36 -11.31
N MET A 172 1.35 -20.71 -10.38
CA MET A 172 1.17 -21.23 -9.03
C MET A 172 0.36 -22.53 -9.03
N SER A 173 -0.71 -22.61 -9.83
CA SER A 173 -1.49 -23.84 -10.00
C SER A 173 -0.62 -25.00 -10.53
N TYR A 174 0.25 -24.73 -11.50
CA TYR A 174 1.19 -25.72 -12.02
C TYR A 174 2.21 -26.18 -10.96
N GLN A 175 2.72 -25.26 -10.14
CA GLN A 175 3.66 -25.63 -9.07
C GLN A 175 2.98 -26.48 -7.99
N ILE A 176 1.71 -26.21 -7.67
CA ILE A 176 0.91 -27.09 -6.80
C ILE A 176 0.80 -28.47 -7.43
N LEU A 177 0.39 -28.58 -8.70
CA LEU A 177 0.30 -29.87 -9.42
C LEU A 177 1.60 -30.68 -9.38
N LYS A 178 2.75 -30.04 -9.52
CA LYS A 178 4.06 -30.72 -9.46
C LYS A 178 4.36 -31.35 -8.11
N THR A 179 3.79 -30.81 -7.03
CA THR A 179 4.00 -31.30 -5.65
C THR A 179 2.82 -32.10 -5.12
N ASP A 180 1.66 -32.00 -5.77
CA ASP A 180 0.39 -32.58 -5.37
C ASP A 180 -0.40 -33.03 -6.61
N ALA A 181 -0.29 -34.31 -6.95
CA ALA A 181 -0.94 -34.88 -8.13
C ALA A 181 -2.49 -34.84 -8.05
N SER A 182 -3.07 -34.64 -6.87
CA SER A 182 -4.52 -34.51 -6.71
C SER A 182 -5.06 -33.21 -7.33
N HIS A 183 -4.18 -32.21 -7.52
CA HIS A 183 -4.52 -30.92 -8.15
C HIS A 183 -4.71 -31.02 -9.68
N LYS A 184 -4.54 -32.19 -10.30
CA LYS A 184 -4.58 -32.34 -11.77
C LYS A 184 -5.88 -31.85 -12.40
N GLU A 185 -7.03 -32.22 -11.83
CA GLU A 185 -8.32 -31.77 -12.36
C GLU A 185 -8.48 -30.26 -12.16
N GLN A 186 -8.12 -29.75 -10.98
CA GLN A 186 -8.18 -28.33 -10.69
C GLN A 186 -7.29 -27.51 -11.65
N PHE A 187 -6.08 -27.97 -11.94
CA PHE A 187 -5.19 -27.31 -12.90
C PHE A 187 -5.82 -27.18 -14.30
N ILE A 188 -6.56 -28.20 -14.76
CA ILE A 188 -7.27 -28.15 -16.04
C ILE A 188 -8.38 -27.10 -15.97
N GLN A 189 -9.16 -27.07 -14.88
CA GLN A 189 -10.20 -26.07 -14.67
C GLN A 189 -9.63 -24.65 -14.60
N ASP A 190 -8.51 -24.47 -13.90
CA ASP A 190 -7.80 -23.20 -13.79
C ASP A 190 -7.37 -22.69 -15.18
N TYR A 191 -6.82 -23.56 -16.03
CA TYR A 191 -6.43 -23.22 -17.40
C TYR A 191 -7.62 -22.77 -18.24
N LEU A 192 -8.73 -23.51 -18.16
CA LEU A 192 -9.96 -23.16 -18.88
C LEU A 192 -10.54 -21.84 -18.38
N ASN A 193 -10.52 -21.60 -17.07
CA ASN A 193 -11.03 -20.38 -16.46
C ASN A 193 -10.17 -19.16 -16.81
N ALA A 194 -8.85 -19.26 -16.66
CA ALA A 194 -7.92 -18.19 -17.01
C ALA A 194 -8.10 -17.79 -18.48
N GLY A 195 -8.20 -18.77 -19.40
CA GLY A 195 -8.35 -18.53 -20.84
C GLY A 195 -9.70 -17.92 -21.27
N GLN A 196 -10.71 -17.81 -20.40
CA GLN A 196 -11.99 -17.20 -20.76
C GLN A 196 -11.94 -15.67 -20.86
N TYR A 197 -10.96 -15.04 -20.21
CA TYR A 197 -10.93 -13.61 -20.00
C TYR A 197 -9.73 -12.90 -20.67
N VAL A 198 -8.85 -13.66 -21.34
CA VAL A 198 -7.66 -13.15 -22.05
C VAL A 198 -7.82 -13.23 -23.57
#